data_AF-E3RGM0-F1
#
_entry.id   AF-E3RGM0-F1
#
_cell.length_a   1.000
_cell.length_b   1.000
_cell.length_c   1.000
_cell.angle_alpha   90.00
_cell.angle_beta   90.00
_cell.angle_gamma   90.00
#
_symmetry.space_group_name_H-M   'P 1'
#
loop_
_entity.id
_entity.type
_entity.pdbx_description
1 polymer ?
#
loop_
_entity_poly.entity_id
_entity_poly.type
_entity_poly.pdbx_seq_one_letter_code
_entity_poly.pdbx_strand_id
1 'polypeptide(L)'
;MLKAAGYNKTKPTRKPGLTQKMRQERLEWCLAHKDWTLEDWKNVIWSDETSVVLNHRRGGYRVWRRPEEVFTKTVIRERAPATSGGQRPRRRRRRQLSRLKS
;
A
#
# COMPACT_ATOMS: atom_id res chain seq x y z
N MET A 1 24.56 8.60 12.74
CA MET A 1 23.94 9.89 12.35
C MET A 1 22.41 9.81 12.21
N LEU A 2 21.82 8.96 11.35
CA LEU A 2 20.35 8.90 11.20
C LEU A 2 19.59 8.36 12.43
N LYS A 3 20.07 7.26 13.05
CA LYS A 3 19.46 6.73 14.28
C LYS A 3 19.57 7.70 15.45
N ALA A 4 20.70 8.39 15.59
CA ALA A 4 20.90 9.41 16.61
C ALA A 4 19.94 10.60 16.42
N ALA A 5 19.57 10.91 15.18
CA ALA A 5 18.56 11.92 14.85
C ALA A 5 17.10 11.41 14.92
N GLY A 6 16.85 10.21 15.49
CA GLY A 6 15.52 9.65 15.72
C GLY A 6 14.89 8.91 14.53
N TYR A 7 15.61 8.73 13.42
CA TYR A 7 15.08 8.06 12.23
C TYR A 7 15.18 6.54 12.34
N ASN A 8 14.06 5.88 12.03
CA ASN A 8 13.95 4.43 12.03
C ASN A 8 13.65 3.90 10.63
N LYS A 9 14.24 2.74 10.31
CA LYS A 9 14.00 2.02 9.05
C LYS A 9 12.66 1.29 9.14
N THR A 10 11.64 1.79 8.46
CA THR A 10 10.28 1.25 8.50
C THR A 10 9.77 0.84 7.11
N LYS A 11 8.69 0.05 7.08
CA LYS A 11 7.93 -0.16 5.85
C LYS A 11 7.11 1.11 5.58
N PRO A 12 7.06 1.61 4.35
CA PRO A 12 6.16 2.69 4.01
C PRO A 12 4.71 2.24 4.16
N THR A 13 3.87 3.15 4.63
CA THR A 13 2.43 2.95 4.71
C THR A 13 1.86 2.90 3.29
N ARG A 14 1.15 1.83 2.93
CA ARG A 14 0.44 1.75 1.64
C ARG A 14 -1.05 1.90 1.87
N LYS A 15 -1.65 2.96 1.35
CA LYS A 15 -3.09 3.24 1.45
C LYS A 15 -3.63 3.59 0.07
N PRO A 16 -4.86 3.21 -0.30
CA PRO A 16 -5.50 3.76 -1.48
C PRO A 16 -5.66 5.27 -1.31
N GLY A 17 -5.48 6.03 -2.38
CA GLY A 17 -5.86 7.44 -2.38
C GLY A 17 -7.37 7.54 -2.21
N LEU A 18 -7.83 8.20 -1.14
CA LEU A 18 -9.26 8.44 -0.92
C LEU A 18 -9.62 9.84 -1.42
N THR A 19 -10.51 9.89 -2.41
CA THR A 19 -11.16 11.13 -2.83
C THR A 19 -12.08 11.66 -1.74
N GLN A 20 -12.46 12.94 -1.80
CA GLN A 20 -13.37 13.54 -0.81
C GLN A 20 -14.71 12.80 -0.75
N LYS A 21 -15.28 12.45 -1.91
CA LYS A 21 -16.51 11.66 -2.01
C LYS A 21 -16.40 10.31 -1.30
N MET A 22 -15.32 9.55 -1.53
CA MET A 22 -15.11 8.25 -0.86
C MET A 22 -14.97 8.39 0.66
N ARG A 23 -14.45 9.52 1.17
CA ARG A 23 -14.34 9.75 2.62
C ARG A 23 -15.72 10.03 3.22
N GLN A 24 -16.53 10.82 2.53
CA GLN A 24 -17.90 11.13 2.91
C GLN A 24 -18.73 9.84 3.00
N GLU A 25 -18.76 9.05 1.93
CA GLU A 25 -19.52 7.78 1.87
C GLU A 25 -19.09 6.79 2.96
N ARG A 26 -17.78 6.67 3.20
CA ARG A 26 -17.26 5.82 4.29
C ARG A 26 -17.68 6.32 5.66
N LEU A 27 -17.66 7.63 5.90
CA LEU A 27 -18.07 8.21 7.17
C LEU A 27 -19.56 7.98 7.43
N GLU A 28 -20.39 8.24 6.42
CA GLU A 28 -21.83 8.00 6.48
C GLU A 28 -22.15 6.53 6.77
N TRP A 29 -21.47 5.61 6.08
CA TRP A 29 -21.62 4.17 6.34
C TRP A 29 -21.24 3.81 7.78
N CYS A 30 -20.10 4.30 8.28
CA CYS A 30 -19.67 4.04 9.66
C CYS A 30 -20.65 4.62 10.70
N LEU A 31 -21.22 5.80 10.46
CA LEU A 31 -22.20 6.40 11.36
C LEU A 31 -23.52 5.61 11.38
N ALA A 32 -23.99 5.15 10.21
CA ALA A 32 -25.21 4.36 10.10
C ALA A 32 -25.11 2.98 10.80
N HIS A 33 -23.89 2.41 10.88
CA HIS A 33 -23.63 1.09 11.47
C HIS A 33 -22.93 1.17 12.83
N LYS A 34 -22.85 2.37 13.43
CA LYS A 34 -22.14 2.60 14.69
C LYS A 34 -22.73 1.80 15.86
N ASP A 35 -24.05 1.72 15.90
CA ASP A 35 -24.80 1.11 17.00
C ASP A 35 -25.26 -0.33 16.68
N TRP A 36 -24.71 -0.94 15.63
CA TRP A 36 -24.99 -2.33 15.28
C TRP A 36 -24.48 -3.29 16.36
N THR A 37 -25.33 -4.25 16.71
CA THR A 37 -25.02 -5.28 17.70
C THR A 37 -24.19 -6.41 17.09
N LEU A 38 -23.62 -7.27 17.94
CA LEU A 38 -22.89 -8.46 17.48
C LEU A 38 -23.77 -9.41 16.65
N GLU A 39 -25.07 -9.45 16.92
CA GLU A 39 -26.02 -10.29 16.18
C GLU A 39 -26.24 -9.75 14.76
N ASP A 40 -26.35 -8.43 14.61
CA ASP A 40 -26.45 -7.78 13.30
C ASP A 40 -25.23 -8.08 12.42
N TRP A 41 -24.02 -8.02 13.00
CA TRP A 41 -22.78 -8.35 12.27
C TRP A 41 -22.71 -9.82 11.85
N LYS A 42 -23.26 -10.75 12.64
CA LYS A 42 -23.28 -12.18 12.30
C LYS A 42 -24.18 -12.47 11.10
N ASN A 43 -25.18 -11.63 10.85
CA ASN A 43 -26.09 -11.78 9.73
C ASN A 43 -25.48 -11.26 8.41
N VAL A 44 -24.29 -10.65 8.43
CA VAL A 44 -23.61 -10.18 7.23
C VAL A 44 -22.72 -11.26 6.63
N ILE A 45 -22.98 -11.61 5.37
CA ILE A 45 -22.11 -12.47 4.57
C ILE A 45 -21.15 -11.59 3.76
N TRP A 46 -19.85 -11.73 4.00
CA TRP A 46 -18.81 -11.00 3.30
C TRP A 46 -18.22 -11.85 2.17
N SER A 47 -18.03 -11.24 0.99
CA SER A 47 -17.28 -11.82 -0.12
C SER A 47 -16.18 -10.87 -0.59
N ASP A 48 -15.01 -11.43 -0.93
CA ASP A 48 -13.88 -10.70 -1.52
C ASP A 48 -13.07 -11.65 -2.41
N GLU A 49 -12.35 -11.09 -3.37
CA GLU A 49 -11.45 -11.83 -4.26
C GLU A 49 -9.99 -11.49 -3.94
N THR A 50 -9.14 -12.51 -3.76
CA THR A 50 -7.71 -12.32 -3.54
C THR A 50 -6.87 -13.06 -4.56
N SER A 51 -5.88 -12.37 -5.15
CA SER A 51 -4.92 -13.00 -6.06
C SER A 51 -3.80 -13.71 -5.28
N VAL A 52 -3.63 -15.01 -5.54
CA VAL A 52 -2.48 -15.80 -5.08
C VAL A 52 -1.39 -15.78 -6.15
N VAL A 53 -0.20 -15.26 -5.81
CA VAL A 53 0.93 -15.15 -6.75
C VAL A 53 2.15 -15.83 -6.15
N LEU A 54 2.62 -16.89 -6.81
CA LEU A 54 3.82 -17.63 -6.40
C LEU A 54 5.08 -16.75 -6.52
N ASN A 55 5.98 -16.86 -5.54
CA ASN A 55 7.25 -16.14 -5.47
C ASN A 55 7.15 -14.60 -5.47
N HIS A 56 5.98 -14.03 -5.17
CA HIS A 56 5.83 -12.58 -5.08
C HIS A 56 6.36 -12.04 -3.74
N ARG A 57 7.51 -11.34 -3.78
CA ARG A 57 8.07 -10.67 -2.60
C ARG A 57 7.35 -9.35 -2.31
N ARG A 58 6.32 -9.39 -1.46
CA ARG A 58 5.65 -8.18 -0.95
C ARG A 58 6.59 -7.40 -0.01
N GLY A 59 6.64 -6.08 -0.16
CA GLY A 59 7.25 -5.19 0.84
C GLY A 59 8.78 -5.20 0.92
N GLY A 60 9.48 -5.28 -0.21
CA GLY A 60 10.96 -5.15 -0.27
C GLY A 60 11.49 -3.74 -0.02
N TYR A 61 10.67 -2.70 -0.18
CA TYR A 61 11.07 -1.29 -0.01
C TYR A 61 11.00 -0.85 1.46
N ARG A 62 11.90 0.03 1.87
CA ARG A 62 12.01 0.60 3.22
C ARG A 62 12.24 2.11 3.12
N VAL A 63 11.69 2.84 4.07
CA VAL A 63 11.89 4.28 4.25
C VAL A 63 12.51 4.54 5.62
N TRP A 64 13.27 5.61 5.74
CA TRP A 64 13.72 6.12 7.03
C TRP A 64 12.78 7.25 7.44
N ARG A 65 12.12 7.12 8.58
CA ARG A 65 11.19 8.13 9.09
C ARG A 65 11.23 8.18 10.62
N ARG A 66 10.77 9.29 11.18
CA ARG A 66 10.45 9.40 12.60
C ARG A 66 9.04 8.84 12.91
N PRO A 67 8.71 8.52 14.17
CA PRO A 67 7.38 8.05 14.56
C PRO A 67 6.25 9.04 14.25
N GLU A 68 6.53 10.35 14.24
CA GLU A 68 5.52 11.39 14.04
C GLU A 68 5.17 11.54 12.54
N GLU A 69 6.10 11.18 11.66
CA GLU A 69 5.96 11.29 10.19
C GLU A 69 5.16 10.12 9.59
N VAL A 70 4.39 9.39 10.40
CA VAL A 70 3.67 8.19 9.95
C VAL A 70 2.65 8.51 8.86
N PHE A 71 2.02 9.69 8.97
CA PHE A 71 0.92 10.13 8.11
C PHE A 71 1.34 11.17 7.06
N THR A 72 2.63 11.50 6.99
CA THR A 72 3.14 12.45 6.00
C THR A 72 3.03 11.86 4.60
N LYS A 73 2.60 12.68 3.63
CA LYS A 73 2.44 12.27 2.22
C LYS A 73 3.72 11.70 1.60
N THR A 74 4.89 12.12 2.08
CA THR A 74 6.20 11.62 1.62
C THR A 74 6.47 10.17 2.02
N VAL A 75 5.86 9.72 3.13
CA VAL A 75 6.03 8.40 3.72
C VAL A 75 4.92 7.43 3.30
N ILE A 76 3.72 7.96 3.05
CA ILE A 76 2.60 7.19 2.50
C ILE A 76 2.80 6.99 1.00
N ARG A 77 2.73 5.74 0.56
CA ARG A 77 2.66 5.40 -0.86
C ARG A 77 1.22 5.07 -1.22
N GLU A 78 0.66 5.85 -2.12
CA GLU A 78 -0.65 5.56 -2.65
C GLU A 78 -0.65 4.24 -3.41
N ARG A 79 -1.63 3.39 -3.11
CA ARG A 79 -1.95 2.25 -3.97
C ARG A 79 -2.72 2.84 -5.15
N ALA A 80 -2.11 2.79 -6.34
CA ALA A 80 -2.79 3.19 -7.58
C ALA A 80 -4.14 2.46 -7.68
N PRO A 81 -5.20 3.13 -8.12
CA PRO A 81 -6.48 2.47 -8.38
C PRO A 81 -6.25 1.34 -9.39
N ALA A 82 -7.03 0.26 -9.26
CA ALA A 82 -7.00 -0.85 -10.18
C ALA A 82 -7.64 -0.43 -11.52
N THR A 83 -7.00 0.47 -12.26
CA THR A 83 -7.38 0.74 -13.65
C THR A 83 -6.88 -0.41 -14.51
N SER A 84 -7.76 -0.89 -15.38
CA SER A 84 -7.63 -2.06 -16.26
C SER A 84 -6.28 -2.20 -16.98
N GLY A 85 -5.76 -3.43 -17.02
CA GLY A 85 -4.95 -3.92 -18.15
C GLY A 85 -3.45 -3.57 -18.24
N GLY A 86 -2.83 -2.92 -17.25
CA GLY A 86 -1.41 -2.55 -17.36
C GLY A 86 -0.43 -3.64 -16.90
N GLN A 87 0.03 -4.53 -17.79
CA GLN A 87 1.25 -5.31 -17.52
C GLN A 87 2.40 -4.36 -17.19
N ARG A 88 2.91 -4.44 -15.96
CA ARG A 88 4.13 -3.72 -15.58
C ARG A 88 5.27 -4.18 -16.51
N PRO A 89 5.97 -3.28 -17.22
CA PRO A 89 7.08 -3.68 -18.05
C PRO A 89 8.13 -4.35 -17.17
N ARG A 90 8.42 -5.63 -17.46
CA ARG A 90 9.57 -6.34 -16.89
C ARG A 90 10.78 -5.49 -17.24
N ARG A 91 11.42 -4.85 -16.24
CA ARG A 91 12.72 -4.20 -16.42
C ARG A 91 13.67 -5.24 -17.01
N ARG A 92 13.90 -5.19 -18.33
CA ARG A 92 14.95 -5.97 -18.98
C ARG A 92 16.24 -5.60 -18.27
N ARG A 93 16.87 -6.57 -17.60
CA ARG A 93 18.25 -6.41 -17.15
C ARG A 93 19.08 -6.15 -18.40
N ARG A 94 19.56 -4.92 -18.59
CA ARG A 94 20.65 -4.64 -19.54
C ARG A 94 21.83 -5.50 -19.09
N ARG A 95 22.06 -6.64 -19.76
CA ARG A 95 23.38 -7.28 -19.76
C ARG A 95 24.32 -6.28 -20.41
N GLN A 96 25.30 -5.76 -19.66
CA GLN A 96 26.41 -5.07 -20.29
C GLN A 96 27.26 -6.13 -20.99
N LEU A 97 27.43 -5.96 -22.30
CA LEU A 97 28.46 -6.63 -23.08
C LEU A 97 29.79 -5.98 -22.72
N SER A 98 30.66 -6.70 -22.01
CA SER A 98 32.08 -6.35 -21.92
C SER A 98 32.74 -6.78 -23.22
N ARG A 99 33.16 -5.77 -23.98
CA ARG A 99 33.95 -5.81 -25.20
C ARG A 99 35.34 -6.37 -24.88
N LEU A 100 35.65 -7.58 -25.35
CA LEU A 100 37.03 -8.07 -25.43
C LEU A 100 37.69 -7.35 -26.63
N LYS A 101 38.68 -6.51 -26.34
CA LYS A 101 39.70 -6.11 -27.30
C LYS A 101 40.95 -6.94 -26.99
N SER A 102 41.40 -7.70 -27.98
CA SER A 102 42.80 -8.05 -28.18
C SER A 102 43.12 -7.74 -29.64
#